data_AF-K0T2X8-F1
#
_entry.id   AF-K0T2X8-F1
#
_cell.length_a   1.000
_cell.length_b   1.000
_cell.length_c   1.000
_cell.angle_alpha   90.00
_cell.angle_beta   90.00
_cell.angle_gamma   90.00
#
_symmetry.space_group_name_H-M   'P 1'
#
loop_
_entity.id
_entity.type
_entity.pdbx_description
1 polymer ?
#
loop_
_entity_poly.entity_id
_entity_poly.type
_entity_poly.pdbx_seq_one_letter_code
_entity_poly.pdbx_strand_id
1 'polypeptide(L)'
;MFDITTCFGCCGKKDGVYFLLIKGEYCFVFASEDAASPKYAIELINRRAVVDTHESYIPRIPHPGASNDTTYTSINLETSLGDIEYKFTFANMDDRASTRFCNAIAAASSEAASELTRKRLGHANLLDKRGSVRYANQVGEKKKKDQPEAPVTAGEVMAGMPAAAGY
;
A
#
# COMPACT_ATOMS: atom_id res chain seq x y z
N MET A 1 13.05 -0.09 -6.93
CA MET A 1 13.49 -0.47 -5.57
C MET A 1 13.55 0.83 -4.82
N PHE A 2 12.56 1.08 -3.96
CA PHE A 2 12.58 2.21 -3.04
C PHE A 2 13.16 1.68 -1.73
N ASP A 3 14.14 2.38 -1.20
CA ASP A 3 15.07 1.93 -0.18
C ASP A 3 14.93 2.88 1.00
N ILE A 4 14.49 2.40 2.17
CA ILE A 4 14.54 3.17 3.42
C ILE A 4 14.85 2.21 4.56
N THR A 5 16.14 2.15 4.89
CA THR A 5 16.76 1.38 5.97
C THR A 5 16.39 1.91 7.36
N THR A 6 16.13 1.05 8.35
CA THR A 6 16.76 1.14 9.71
C THR A 6 16.47 -0.05 10.66
N CYS A 7 17.54 -0.81 10.92
CA CYS A 7 18.02 -1.49 12.14
C CYS A 7 17.13 -1.84 13.37
N PHE A 8 17.24 -3.14 13.72
CA PHE A 8 17.39 -3.78 15.06
C PHE A 8 16.22 -3.86 16.07
N GLY A 9 16.02 -5.09 16.58
CA GLY A 9 15.84 -5.34 18.02
C GLY A 9 14.48 -5.89 18.46
N CYS A 10 14.50 -7.00 19.19
CA CYS A 10 13.36 -7.67 19.80
C CYS A 10 12.48 -6.76 20.70
N CYS A 11 11.20 -7.14 20.79
CA CYS A 11 10.16 -6.70 21.74
C CYS A 11 9.40 -5.39 21.42
N GLY A 12 8.23 -5.57 20.78
CA GLY A 12 6.97 -4.91 21.12
C GLY A 12 6.86 -3.39 20.92
N LYS A 13 6.28 -2.98 19.78
CA LYS A 13 5.47 -1.77 19.56
C LYS A 13 4.70 -1.94 18.24
N LYS A 14 3.41 -1.60 18.22
CA LYS A 14 2.63 -1.57 16.97
C LYS A 14 2.89 -0.23 16.30
N ASP A 15 3.92 -0.16 15.48
CA ASP A 15 4.23 1.07 14.76
C ASP A 15 3.13 1.34 13.71
N GLY A 16 2.57 2.55 13.74
CA GLY A 16 1.52 3.01 12.83
C GLY A 16 1.99 3.28 11.40
N VAL A 17 3.15 2.73 11.00
CA VAL A 17 3.76 2.86 9.69
C VAL A 17 3.69 1.52 8.97
N TYR A 18 3.24 1.55 7.72
CA TYR A 18 3.12 0.37 6.89
C TYR A 18 4.04 0.44 5.69
N PHE A 19 4.53 -0.71 5.24
CA PHE A 19 5.37 -0.84 4.06
C PHE A 19 4.56 -1.42 2.91
N LEU A 20 4.73 -0.86 1.72
CA LEU A 20 3.96 -1.23 0.53
C LEU A 20 4.86 -1.85 -0.53
N LEU A 21 4.41 -2.96 -1.12
CA LEU A 21 5.04 -3.57 -2.28
C LEU A 21 3.98 -3.80 -3.37
N ILE A 22 4.17 -3.20 -4.53
CA ILE A 22 3.32 -3.46 -5.70
C ILE A 22 3.97 -4.55 -6.54
N LYS A 23 3.28 -5.68 -6.73
CA LYS A 23 3.77 -6.77 -7.58
C LYS A 23 2.61 -7.61 -8.10
N GLY A 24 2.61 -7.85 -9.41
CA GLY A 24 1.52 -8.58 -10.06
C GLY A 24 0.20 -7.82 -9.94
N GLU A 25 -0.86 -8.52 -9.54
CA GLU A 25 -2.24 -7.97 -9.48
C GLU A 25 -2.54 -7.30 -8.12
N TYR A 26 -1.55 -7.15 -7.24
CA TYR A 26 -1.76 -6.75 -5.84
C TYR A 26 -0.78 -5.67 -5.34
N CYS A 27 -1.26 -4.87 -4.40
CA CYS A 27 -0.45 -4.08 -3.48
C CYS A 27 -0.42 -4.79 -2.12
N PHE A 28 0.76 -5.20 -1.69
CA PHE A 28 0.98 -5.90 -0.42
C PHE A 28 1.30 -4.92 0.68
N VAL A 29 0.62 -5.05 1.82
CA VAL A 29 0.84 -4.20 2.99
C VAL A 29 1.55 -5.02 4.06
N PHE A 30 2.70 -4.55 4.51
CA PHE A 30 3.51 -5.18 5.55
C PHE A 30 3.51 -4.31 6.80
N ALA A 31 3.48 -4.97 7.97
CA ALA A 31 3.54 -4.31 9.26
C ALA A 31 4.96 -3.80 9.61
N SER A 32 5.98 -4.35 8.96
CA SER A 32 7.38 -3.92 9.09
C SER A 32 8.14 -4.27 7.80
N GLU A 33 9.29 -3.64 7.58
CA GLU A 33 10.13 -3.90 6.40
C GLU A 33 10.62 -5.35 6.34
N ASP A 34 11.05 -5.87 7.50
CA ASP A 34 11.59 -7.23 7.64
C ASP A 34 10.50 -8.32 7.75
N ALA A 35 9.22 -7.96 7.59
CA ALA A 35 8.15 -8.92 7.72
C ALA A 35 8.25 -9.99 6.62
N ALA A 36 8.40 -11.26 7.03
CA ALA A 36 8.50 -12.40 6.13
C ALA A 36 7.24 -12.63 5.26
N SER A 37 6.12 -12.02 5.64
CA SER A 37 4.87 -12.09 4.88
C SER A 37 4.04 -10.81 5.03
N PRO A 38 3.25 -10.44 4.01
CA PRO A 38 2.37 -9.30 4.10
C PRO A 38 1.26 -9.55 5.11
N LYS A 39 0.86 -8.49 5.80
CA LYS A 39 -0.28 -8.48 6.72
C LYS A 39 -1.56 -8.76 5.92
N TYR A 40 -1.77 -8.01 4.85
CA TYR A 40 -2.87 -8.19 3.90
C TYR A 40 -2.45 -7.74 2.49
N ALA A 41 -3.28 -8.03 1.49
CA ALA A 41 -3.05 -7.64 0.10
C ALA A 41 -4.28 -6.95 -0.49
N ILE A 42 -4.08 -5.81 -1.15
CA ILE A 42 -5.10 -5.02 -1.85
C ILE A 42 -5.05 -5.38 -3.34
N GLU A 43 -6.13 -5.92 -3.88
CA GLU A 43 -6.25 -6.30 -5.30
C GLU A 43 -6.36 -5.08 -6.23
N LEU A 44 -5.45 -4.85 -7.16
CA LEU A 44 -5.43 -3.57 -7.89
C LEU A 44 -6.38 -3.51 -9.10
N ILE A 45 -7.15 -4.57 -9.37
CA ILE A 45 -8.04 -4.60 -10.53
C ILE A 45 -9.09 -3.49 -10.50
N ASN A 46 -9.24 -2.76 -11.60
CA ASN A 46 -10.18 -1.64 -11.75
C ASN A 46 -10.02 -0.53 -10.70
N ARG A 47 -8.85 -0.46 -10.05
CA ARG A 47 -8.48 0.59 -9.10
C ARG A 47 -7.52 1.58 -9.75
N ARG A 48 -7.59 2.83 -9.31
CA ARG A 48 -6.71 3.93 -9.73
C ARG A 48 -6.18 4.67 -8.52
N ALA A 49 -4.91 5.03 -8.56
CA ALA A 49 -4.31 5.92 -7.57
C ALA A 49 -4.37 7.38 -8.05
N VAL A 50 -4.86 8.27 -7.19
CA VAL A 50 -5.01 9.69 -7.45
C VAL A 50 -4.36 10.46 -6.31
N VAL A 51 -3.49 11.40 -6.63
CA VAL A 51 -2.88 12.28 -5.62
C VAL A 51 -3.97 13.20 -5.08
N ASP A 52 -4.16 13.15 -3.76
CA ASP A 52 -5.08 14.04 -3.06
C ASP A 52 -4.40 15.40 -2.91
N THR A 53 -4.87 16.38 -3.67
CA THR A 53 -4.38 17.76 -3.63
C THR A 53 -5.02 18.57 -2.51
N HIS A 54 -5.98 18.00 -1.77
CA HIS A 54 -6.59 18.67 -0.64
C HIS A 54 -5.69 18.52 0.60
N GLU A 55 -5.37 19.65 1.22
CA GLU A 55 -4.77 19.70 2.56
C GLU A 55 -5.75 19.10 3.56
N SER A 56 -5.64 17.79 3.77
CA SER A 56 -6.23 17.15 4.93
C SER A 56 -5.29 17.42 6.09
N TYR A 57 -5.82 17.96 7.20
CA TYR A 57 -5.08 18.07 8.44
C TYR A 57 -4.65 16.66 8.87
N ILE A 58 -3.40 16.32 8.58
CA ILE A 58 -2.77 15.10 9.03
C ILE A 58 -2.04 15.47 10.31
N PRO A 59 -2.44 14.94 11.48
CA PRO A 59 -1.68 15.15 12.72
C PRO A 59 -0.21 14.82 12.44
N ARG A 60 0.74 15.58 13.00
CA ARG A 60 2.17 15.26 12.88
C ARG A 60 2.40 13.85 13.43
N ILE A 61 2.51 12.86 12.55
CA ILE A 61 2.79 11.49 12.92
C ILE A 61 4.32 11.35 12.93
N PRO A 62 4.94 10.96 14.05
CA PRO A 62 6.37 10.67 14.05
C PRO A 62 6.62 9.47 13.14
N HIS A 63 7.18 9.71 11.95
CA HIS A 63 7.68 8.68 11.06
C HIS A 63 9.22 8.71 11.04
N PRO A 64 9.89 7.58 10.77
CA PRO A 64 11.33 7.60 10.51
C PRO A 64 11.65 8.60 9.39
N GLY A 65 12.57 9.53 9.65
CA GLY A 65 12.89 10.63 8.72
C GLY A 65 11.96 11.86 8.78
N ALA A 66 11.04 11.93 9.75
CA ALA A 66 10.24 13.14 10.01
C ALA A 66 11.10 14.24 10.63
N SER A 67 11.21 15.38 9.96
CA SER A 67 11.68 16.63 10.56
C SER A 67 10.49 17.51 10.96
N ASN A 68 10.75 18.60 11.68
CA ASN A 68 9.74 19.60 12.02
C ASN A 68 9.06 20.23 10.79
N ASP A 69 9.68 20.13 9.61
CA ASP A 69 9.21 20.62 8.30
C ASP A 69 8.73 19.50 7.37
N THR A 70 8.18 18.41 7.92
CA THR A 70 7.70 17.31 7.08
C THR A 70 6.46 17.71 6.28
N THR A 71 6.52 17.53 4.96
CA THR A 71 5.36 17.61 4.08
C THR A 71 4.68 16.25 3.94
N TYR A 72 3.36 16.21 3.95
CA TYR A 72 2.60 14.97 3.76
C TYR A 72 1.87 15.00 2.43
N THR A 73 2.06 13.93 1.65
CA THR A 73 1.35 13.70 0.39
C THR A 73 0.40 12.54 0.60
N SER A 74 -0.89 12.78 0.32
CA SER A 74 -1.88 11.71 0.34
C SER A 74 -2.20 11.22 -1.06
N ILE A 75 -2.41 9.92 -1.21
CA ILE A 75 -2.81 9.28 -2.46
C ILE A 75 -4.02 8.40 -2.16
N ASN A 76 -5.13 8.70 -2.83
CA ASN A 76 -6.36 7.94 -2.72
C ASN A 76 -6.37 6.80 -3.74
N LEU A 77 -6.76 5.62 -3.30
CA LEU A 77 -7.06 4.48 -4.15
C LEU A 77 -8.56 4.47 -4.41
N GLU A 78 -8.93 4.82 -5.62
CA GLU A 78 -10.30 4.96 -6.07
C GLU A 78 -10.74 3.74 -6.88
N THR A 79 -12.02 3.39 -6.75
CA THR A 79 -12.69 2.50 -7.69
C THR A 79 -12.95 3.21 -9.02
N SER A 80 -13.35 2.44 -10.03
CA SER A 80 -13.79 3.00 -11.32
C SER A 80 -15.03 3.91 -11.21
N LEU A 81 -15.76 3.85 -10.10
CA LEU A 81 -16.93 4.71 -9.82
C LEU A 81 -16.55 5.99 -9.06
N GLY A 82 -15.29 6.14 -8.64
CA GLY A 82 -14.82 7.29 -7.88
C GLY A 82 -14.92 7.14 -6.36
N ASP A 83 -15.33 5.97 -5.86
CA ASP A 83 -15.33 5.68 -4.42
C ASP A 83 -13.90 5.52 -3.91
N ILE A 84 -13.56 6.19 -2.82
CA ILE A 84 -12.25 6.07 -2.17
C ILE A 84 -12.29 4.87 -1.23
N GLU A 85 -11.54 3.81 -1.55
CA GLU A 85 -11.45 2.62 -0.69
C GLU A 85 -10.27 2.69 0.28
N TYR A 86 -9.15 3.27 -0.16
CA TYR A 86 -7.94 3.39 0.64
C TYR A 86 -7.33 4.78 0.48
N LYS A 87 -6.69 5.25 1.54
CA LYS A 87 -5.87 6.46 1.54
C LYS A 87 -4.47 6.11 2.02
N PHE A 88 -3.47 6.40 1.21
CA PHE A 88 -2.06 6.26 1.56
C PHE A 88 -1.50 7.63 1.88
N THR A 89 -0.79 7.77 3.00
CA THR A 89 -0.13 9.01 3.37
C THR A 89 1.35 8.77 3.43
N PHE A 90 2.10 9.53 2.64
CA PHE A 90 3.54 9.47 2.55
C PHE A 90 4.13 10.76 3.07
N ALA A 91 5.22 10.64 3.82
CA ALA A 91 5.96 11.79 4.28
C ALA A 91 7.11 12.13 3.34
N ASN A 92 7.34 13.43 3.12
CA ASN A 92 8.38 13.98 2.25
C ASN A 92 8.40 13.35 0.85
N MET A 93 7.22 12.99 0.33
CA MET A 93 7.08 12.40 -1.00
C MET A 93 7.11 13.50 -2.05
N ASP A 94 8.08 13.43 -2.97
CA ASP A 94 8.15 14.36 -4.09
C ASP A 94 7.18 14.00 -5.22
N ASP A 95 6.93 14.96 -6.12
CA ASP A 95 6.01 14.78 -7.26
C ASP A 95 6.43 13.63 -8.19
N ARG A 96 7.73 13.35 -8.27
CA ARG A 96 8.26 12.27 -9.10
C ARG A 96 7.93 10.91 -8.49
N ALA A 97 8.08 10.77 -7.17
CA ALA A 97 7.75 9.56 -6.43
C ALA A 97 6.25 9.31 -6.43
N SER A 98 5.43 10.35 -6.20
CA SER A 98 3.96 10.23 -6.25
C SER A 98 3.49 9.79 -7.64
N THR A 99 4.02 10.41 -8.70
CA THR A 99 3.75 10.02 -10.10
C THR A 99 4.17 8.57 -10.37
N ARG A 100 5.36 8.16 -9.91
CA ARG A 100 5.85 6.78 -10.07
C ARG A 100 4.95 5.77 -9.37
N PHE A 101 4.50 6.09 -8.16
CA PHE A 101 3.57 5.24 -7.41
C PHE A 101 2.23 5.10 -8.13
N CYS A 102 1.64 6.21 -8.58
CA CYS A 102 0.39 6.17 -9.35
C CYS A 102 0.54 5.36 -10.65
N ASN A 103 1.64 5.54 -11.37
CA ASN A 103 1.93 4.77 -12.58
C ASN A 103 2.11 3.27 -12.29
N ALA A 104 2.74 2.91 -11.18
CA ALA A 104 2.90 1.52 -10.78
C ALA A 104 1.54 0.86 -10.49
N ILE A 105 0.63 1.58 -9.83
CA ILE A 105 -0.74 1.11 -9.58
C ILE A 105 -1.51 0.99 -10.90
N ALA A 106 -1.42 1.99 -11.78
CA ALA A 106 -2.09 1.96 -13.08
C ALA A 106 -1.62 0.77 -13.94
N ALA A 107 -0.30 0.50 -13.97
CA ALA A 107 0.26 -0.63 -14.69
C ALA A 107 -0.24 -1.97 -14.11
N ALA A 108 -0.18 -2.15 -12.79
CA ALA A 108 -0.66 -3.35 -12.12
C ALA A 108 -2.17 -3.59 -12.31
N SER A 109 -2.97 -2.52 -12.25
CA SER A 109 -4.42 -2.54 -12.50
C SER A 109 -4.75 -2.95 -13.93
N SER A 110 -4.04 -2.38 -14.91
CA SER A 110 -4.21 -2.72 -16.33
C SER A 110 -3.81 -4.17 -16.63
N GLU A 111 -2.72 -4.64 -16.02
CA GLU A 111 -2.31 -6.04 -16.11
C GLU A 111 -3.38 -6.96 -15.51
N ALA A 112 -3.89 -6.65 -14.32
CA ALA A 112 -4.96 -7.43 -13.67
C ALA A 112 -6.24 -7.51 -14.51
N ALA A 113 -6.68 -6.41 -15.13
CA ALA A 113 -7.85 -6.41 -16.01
C ALA A 113 -7.64 -7.27 -17.26
N SER A 114 -6.44 -7.20 -17.86
CA SER A 114 -6.07 -8.02 -19.01
C SER A 114 -6.06 -9.51 -18.65
N GLU A 115 -5.57 -9.85 -17.46
CA GLU A 115 -5.52 -11.22 -16.94
C GLU A 115 -6.89 -11.77 -16.60
N LEU A 116 -7.77 -10.96 -16.00
CA LEU A 116 -9.16 -11.32 -15.78
C LEU A 116 -9.87 -11.61 -17.10
N THR A 117 -9.68 -10.76 -18.11
CA THR A 117 -10.25 -10.94 -19.45
C THR A 117 -9.73 -12.24 -20.08
N ARG A 118 -8.43 -12.50 -19.97
CA ARG A 118 -7.82 -13.73 -20.48
C ARG A 118 -8.36 -14.98 -19.79
N LYS A 119 -8.51 -14.96 -18.47
CA LYS A 119 -9.13 -16.05 -17.70
C LYS A 119 -10.56 -16.30 -18.17
N ARG A 120 -11.36 -15.25 -18.37
CA ARG A 120 -12.75 -15.33 -18.87
C ARG A 120 -12.84 -15.95 -20.26
N LEU A 121 -11.86 -15.69 -21.13
CA LEU A 121 -11.78 -16.28 -22.48
C LEU A 121 -11.19 -17.69 -22.50
N GLY A 122 -10.89 -18.30 -21.34
CA GLY A 122 -10.32 -19.66 -21.27
C GLY A 122 -8.82 -19.74 -21.58
N HIS A 123 -8.13 -18.59 -21.61
CA HIS A 123 -6.74 -18.47 -22.04
C HIS A 123 -5.75 -18.35 -20.86
N ALA A 124 -6.16 -18.72 -19.65
CA ALA A 124 -5.39 -18.52 -18.42
C ALA A 124 -3.99 -19.17 -18.44
N ASN A 125 -3.81 -20.25 -19.20
CA ASN A 125 -2.57 -21.04 -19.24
C ASN A 125 -1.66 -20.71 -20.43
N LEU A 126 -2.03 -19.75 -21.28
CA LEU A 126 -1.30 -19.47 -22.53
C LEU A 126 -0.09 -18.55 -22.36
N LEU A 127 0.11 -17.94 -21.19
CA LEU A 127 1.19 -16.98 -20.98
C LEU A 127 2.10 -17.44 -19.84
N ASP A 128 3.38 -17.59 -20.18
CA ASP A 128 4.41 -17.93 -19.20
C ASP A 128 4.82 -16.68 -18.42
N LYS A 129 4.03 -16.35 -17.40
CA LYS A 129 4.38 -15.29 -16.47
C LYS A 129 5.63 -15.70 -15.69
N ARG A 130 6.51 -14.72 -15.45
CA ARG A 130 7.63 -14.87 -14.51
C ARG A 130 7.17 -15.54 -13.22
N GLY A 131 7.86 -16.58 -12.78
CA GLY A 131 7.49 -17.35 -11.58
C GLY A 131 7.25 -16.48 -10.34
N SER A 132 8.01 -15.38 -10.19
CA SER A 132 7.82 -14.43 -9.09
C SER A 132 6.48 -13.68 -9.13
N VAL A 133 5.91 -13.42 -10.30
CA VAL A 133 4.58 -12.77 -10.45
C VAL A 133 3.48 -13.78 -10.13
N ARG A 134 3.62 -15.03 -10.60
CA ARG A 134 2.70 -16.12 -10.25
C ARG A 134 2.65 -16.33 -8.74
N TYR A 135 3.81 -16.38 -8.10
CA TYR A 135 3.91 -16.49 -6.65
C TYR A 135 3.27 -15.32 -5.93
N ALA A 136 3.55 -14.08 -6.36
CA ALA A 136 2.93 -12.89 -5.81
C ALA A 136 1.39 -12.97 -5.89
N ASN A 137 0.83 -13.29 -7.06
CA ASN A 137 -0.62 -13.38 -7.23
C ASN A 137 -1.24 -14.48 -6.33
N GLN A 138 -0.57 -15.62 -6.16
CA GLN A 138 -1.03 -16.67 -5.24
C GLN A 138 -1.03 -16.22 -3.78
N VAL A 139 -0.01 -15.47 -3.35
CA VAL A 139 0.03 -14.87 -2.00
C VAL A 139 -1.08 -13.84 -1.85
N GLY A 140 -1.27 -13.00 -2.87
CA GLY A 140 -2.31 -11.96 -2.91
C GLY A 140 -3.71 -12.53 -2.72
N GLU A 141 -4.06 -13.59 -3.46
CA GLU A 141 -5.36 -14.26 -3.32
C GLU A 141 -5.62 -14.78 -1.91
N LYS A 142 -4.60 -15.34 -1.25
CA LYS A 142 -4.71 -15.81 0.13
C LYS A 142 -4.88 -14.65 1.11
N LYS A 143 -4.14 -13.56 0.88
CA LYS A 143 -4.04 -12.39 1.76
C LYS A 143 -5.10 -11.33 1.54
N LYS A 144 -5.89 -11.42 0.46
CA LYS A 144 -7.06 -10.59 0.20
C LYS A 144 -8.12 -10.73 1.30
N LYS A 145 -8.26 -11.94 1.86
CA LYS A 145 -9.24 -12.24 2.93
C LYS A 145 -8.87 -11.66 4.29
N ASP A 146 -7.60 -11.30 4.47
CA ASP A 146 -7.07 -10.71 5.70
C ASP A 146 -7.23 -9.17 5.70
N GLN A 147 -7.91 -8.59 4.69
CA GLN A 147 -8.20 -7.16 4.64
C GLN A 147 -9.12 -6.76 5.81
N PRO A 148 -8.90 -5.59 6.43
CA PRO A 148 -9.78 -5.10 7.48
C PRO A 148 -11.19 -4.83 6.94
N GLU A 149 -12.23 -5.21 7.69
CA GLU A 149 -13.66 -5.08 7.30
C GLU A 149 -14.14 -3.62 7.19
N ALA A 150 -13.49 -2.71 7.92
CA ALA A 150 -13.66 -1.27 7.79
C ALA A 150 -12.35 -0.67 7.27
N PRO A 151 -12.40 0.42 6.46
CA PRO A 151 -11.18 1.20 6.22
C PRO A 151 -10.59 1.56 7.58
N VAL A 152 -9.31 1.25 7.79
CA VAL A 152 -8.63 1.51 9.06
C VAL A 152 -8.87 2.97 9.41
N THR A 153 -9.72 3.20 10.40
CA THR A 153 -10.14 4.57 10.72
C THR A 153 -8.96 5.31 11.30
N ALA A 154 -8.91 6.63 11.14
CA ALA A 154 -7.88 7.45 11.78
C ALA A 154 -7.79 7.15 13.30
N GLY A 155 -8.90 6.79 13.95
CA GLY A 155 -8.94 6.36 15.35
C GLY A 155 -8.18 5.07 15.64
N GLU A 156 -8.21 4.07 14.76
CA GLU A 156 -7.45 2.82 14.93
C GLU A 156 -5.95 3.02 14.68
N VAL A 157 -5.59 3.92 13.76
CA VAL A 157 -4.20 4.37 13.57
C VAL A 157 -3.69 5.09 14.82
N MET A 158 -4.53 5.94 15.43
CA MET A 158 -4.20 6.69 16.65
C MET A 158 -4.11 5.79 17.90
N ALA A 159 -4.94 4.75 18.00
CA ALA A 159 -4.94 3.80 19.12
C ALA A 159 -3.69 2.91 19.19
N GLY A 160 -2.93 2.80 18.09
CA GLY A 160 -1.65 2.08 18.06
C GLY A 160 -0.44 2.89 18.55
N MET A 161 -0.60 4.20 18.84
CA MET A 161 0.52 5.09 19.10
C MET A 161 1.13 4.90 20.50
N PRO A 162 2.46 4.94 20.66
CA PRO A 162 3.08 5.12 21.97
C PRO A 162 2.71 6.50 22.52
N ALA A 163 2.24 6.56 23.76
CA ALA A 163 1.93 7.82 24.43
C ALA A 163 3.16 8.73 24.42
N ALA A 164 2.96 10.00 24.09
CA ALA A 164 4.01 11.01 24.16
C ALA A 164 4.62 10.96 25.57
N ALA A 165 5.90 10.59 25.66
CA ALA A 165 6.64 10.67 26.90
C ALA A 165 6.67 12.15 27.29
N GLY A 166 5.92 12.50 28.33
CA GLY A 166 5.88 13.84 28.88
C GLY A 166 7.28 14.24 29.33
N TYR A 167 7.72 15.40 28.83
CA TYR A 167 8.76 16.21 29.47
C TYR A 167 8.08 17.44 30.06
#